data_AF-A0A357FPV3-F1
#
_entry.id   AF-A0A357FPV3-F1
#
_cell.length_a   1.000
_cell.length_b   1.000
_cell.length_c   1.000
_cell.angle_alpha   90.00
_cell.angle_beta   90.00
_cell.angle_gamma   90.00
#
_symmetry.space_group_name_H-M   'P 1'
#
loop_
_entity.id
_entity.type
_entity.pdbx_description
1 polymer ?
#
loop_
_entity_poly.entity_id
_entity_poly.type
_entity_poly.pdbx_seq_one_letter_code
_entity_poly.pdbx_strand_id
1 'polypeptide(L)'
;REFENRFWDMYRGTRQSPGGIAAKALAGLDCAFIDIKAKSLGISVPELFGGPTRDRVRVYWSHCGTSRTRNHELIGVPPLKTWDDITALGKEVVDRGFTALKTNIIAPGDPAQHFGAGFGGGRGSTDQVVTKGVLRHIEKLIGTFRDAVGPDVDINLDLNFHFKTEACLRIA
;
A
#
# COMPACT_ATOMS: atom_id res chain seq x y z
N ARG A 1 19.23 4.45 -26.00
CA ARG A 1 17.96 4.01 -26.65
C ARG A 1 17.06 5.25 -26.79
N GLU A 2 16.25 5.40 -27.85
CA GLU A 2 15.50 6.65 -28.08
C GLU A 2 14.60 7.07 -26.90
N PHE A 3 13.94 6.12 -26.23
CA PHE A 3 13.12 6.43 -25.04
C PHE A 3 13.96 6.98 -23.87
N GLU A 4 15.21 6.52 -23.71
CA GLU A 4 16.13 7.06 -22.68
C GLU A 4 16.54 8.50 -22.99
N ASN A 5 16.79 8.82 -24.28
CA ASN A 5 17.08 10.20 -24.69
C ASN A 5 15.90 11.13 -24.34
N ARG A 6 14.66 10.69 -24.60
CA ARG A 6 13.45 11.45 -24.25
C ARG A 6 13.30 11.64 -22.75
N PHE A 7 13.56 10.60 -21.96
CA PHE A 7 13.59 10.73 -20.50
C PHE A 7 14.59 11.80 -20.05
N TRP A 8 15.82 11.77 -20.57
CA TRP A 8 16.85 12.74 -20.20
C TRP A 8 16.54 14.16 -20.66
N ASP A 9 15.90 14.35 -21.81
CA ASP A 9 15.44 15.67 -22.26
C ASP A 9 14.40 16.25 -21.29
N MET A 10 13.37 15.46 -20.94
CA MET A 10 12.36 15.87 -19.98
C MET A 10 12.96 16.15 -18.60
N TYR A 11 13.83 15.27 -18.11
CA TYR A 11 14.49 15.41 -16.81
C TYR A 11 15.34 16.68 -16.75
N ARG A 12 16.12 16.97 -17.81
CA ARG A 12 16.90 18.21 -17.92
C ARG A 12 16.00 19.45 -17.95
N GLY A 13 14.88 19.38 -18.66
CA GLY A 13 13.87 20.44 -18.73
C GLY A 13 13.24 20.76 -17.37
N THR A 14 13.11 19.77 -16.48
CA THR A 14 12.51 19.95 -15.15
C THR A 14 13.52 20.18 -14.03
N ARG A 15 14.79 20.49 -14.33
CA ARG A 15 15.88 20.55 -13.32
C ARG A 15 15.67 21.53 -12.18
N GLN A 16 14.90 22.60 -12.37
CA GLN A 16 14.61 23.58 -11.32
C GLN A 16 13.56 23.07 -10.32
N SER A 17 12.86 21.97 -10.62
CA SER A 17 11.86 21.36 -9.72
C SER A 17 11.85 19.84 -9.90
N PRO A 18 12.96 19.15 -9.55
CA PRO A 18 13.06 17.71 -9.69
C PRO A 18 12.13 17.00 -8.67
N GLY A 19 11.67 15.80 -9.02
CA GLY A 19 10.82 15.01 -8.13
C GLY A 19 9.34 15.39 -8.19
N GLY A 20 8.60 15.03 -7.14
CA GLY A 20 7.20 15.43 -6.97
C GLY A 20 6.30 15.10 -8.16
N ILE A 21 5.47 16.07 -8.55
CA ILE A 21 4.52 15.93 -9.67
C ILE A 21 5.26 15.81 -11.02
N ALA A 22 6.35 16.56 -11.22
CA ALA A 22 7.14 16.50 -12.44
C ALA A 22 7.69 15.10 -12.68
N ALA A 23 8.35 14.50 -11.67
CA ALA A 23 8.88 13.13 -11.79
C ALA A 23 7.78 12.09 -12.02
N LYS A 24 6.57 12.26 -11.44
CA LYS A 24 5.43 11.37 -11.72
C LYS A 24 4.98 11.45 -13.19
N ALA A 25 4.91 12.66 -13.75
CA ALA A 25 4.56 12.86 -15.16
C ALA A 25 5.61 12.23 -16.09
N LEU A 26 6.89 12.46 -15.79
CA LEU A 26 8.01 11.86 -16.51
C LEU A 26 7.95 10.33 -16.47
N ALA A 27 7.69 9.73 -15.30
CA ALA A 27 7.56 8.28 -15.14
C ALA A 27 6.39 7.71 -15.96
N GLY A 28 5.24 8.40 -15.98
CA GLY A 28 4.10 7.99 -16.80
C GLY A 28 4.42 7.97 -18.30
N LEU A 29 5.14 8.99 -18.79
CA LEU A 29 5.59 9.04 -20.19
C LEU A 29 6.64 7.97 -20.49
N ASP A 30 7.58 7.74 -19.57
CA ASP A 30 8.60 6.70 -19.71
C ASP A 30 7.98 5.30 -19.80
N CYS A 31 7.00 4.97 -18.94
CA CYS A 31 6.23 3.73 -19.03
C CYS A 31 5.56 3.57 -20.40
N ALA A 32 4.98 4.64 -20.96
CA ALA A 32 4.34 4.60 -22.27
C ALA A 32 5.37 4.40 -23.40
N PHE A 33 6.53 5.05 -23.35
CA PHE A 33 7.58 4.87 -24.36
C PHE A 33 8.16 3.46 -24.34
N ILE A 34 8.38 2.89 -23.15
CA ILE A 34 8.85 1.52 -22.97
C ILE A 34 7.83 0.53 -23.54
N ASP A 35 6.53 0.72 -23.25
CA ASP A 35 5.45 -0.11 -23.78
C ASP A 35 5.36 -0.03 -25.31
N ILE A 36 5.38 1.17 -25.89
CA ILE A 36 5.41 1.38 -27.35
C ILE A 36 6.62 0.67 -27.97
N LYS A 37 7.79 0.77 -27.35
CA LYS A 37 9.01 0.14 -27.86
C LYS A 37 8.89 -1.39 -27.85
N ALA A 38 8.39 -1.97 -26.75
CA ALA A 38 8.16 -3.41 -26.67
C ALA A 38 7.17 -3.89 -27.75
N LYS A 39 6.04 -3.19 -27.89
CA LYS A 39 5.04 -3.46 -28.93
C LYS A 39 5.61 -3.37 -30.35
N SER A 40 6.44 -2.36 -30.64
CA SER A 40 7.07 -2.20 -31.96
C SER A 40 8.01 -3.34 -32.35
N LEU A 41 8.56 -4.04 -31.34
CA LEU A 41 9.46 -5.17 -31.51
C LEU A 41 8.74 -6.52 -31.41
N GLY A 42 7.44 -6.54 -31.09
CA GLY A 42 6.69 -7.79 -30.89
C GLY A 42 7.13 -8.59 -29.66
N ILE A 43 7.67 -7.93 -28.63
CA ILE A 43 8.19 -8.57 -27.40
C ILE A 43 7.45 -8.06 -26.16
N SER A 44 7.59 -8.78 -25.04
CA SER A 44 7.13 -8.28 -23.74
C SER A 44 8.08 -7.23 -23.16
N VAL A 45 7.61 -6.35 -22.26
CA VAL A 45 8.47 -5.31 -21.65
C VAL A 45 9.73 -5.87 -20.97
N PRO A 46 9.68 -6.97 -20.18
CA PRO A 46 10.89 -7.58 -19.59
C PRO A 46 11.99 -7.94 -20.59
N GLU A 47 11.66 -8.28 -21.84
CA GLU A 47 12.65 -8.58 -22.89
C GLU A 47 13.56 -7.39 -23.22
N LEU A 48 13.06 -6.16 -23.06
CA LEU A 48 13.90 -4.95 -23.20
C LEU A 48 15.00 -4.85 -22.12
N PHE A 49 14.85 -5.60 -21.04
CA PHE A 49 15.69 -5.59 -19.84
C PHE A 49 16.39 -6.94 -19.60
N GLY A 50 16.55 -7.78 -20.64
CA GLY A 50 17.25 -9.06 -20.55
C GLY A 50 16.36 -10.27 -20.30
N GLY A 51 15.04 -10.10 -20.44
CA GLY A 51 14.06 -11.18 -20.33
C GLY A 51 13.58 -11.42 -18.88
N PRO A 52 12.53 -12.24 -18.71
CA PRO A 52 12.04 -12.62 -17.40
C PRO A 52 13.07 -13.46 -16.64
N THR A 53 13.36 -13.09 -15.39
CA THR A 53 14.26 -13.85 -14.50
C THR A 53 13.53 -14.83 -13.58
N ARG A 54 12.20 -14.87 -13.66
CA ARG A 54 11.30 -15.76 -12.90
C ARG A 54 9.95 -15.84 -13.60
N ASP A 55 9.28 -16.98 -13.46
CA ASP A 55 7.94 -17.20 -14.05
C ASP A 55 6.80 -16.73 -13.14
N ARG A 56 7.04 -16.60 -11.83
CA ARG A 56 6.03 -16.22 -10.83
C ARG A 56 6.59 -15.20 -9.85
N VAL A 57 5.73 -14.29 -9.40
CA VAL A 57 6.02 -13.27 -8.39
C VAL A 57 5.07 -13.47 -7.21
N ARG A 58 5.61 -13.65 -5.99
CA ARG A 58 4.80 -13.67 -4.77
C ARG A 58 4.23 -12.27 -4.54
N VAL A 59 2.91 -12.19 -4.30
CA VAL A 59 2.22 -10.94 -3.98
C VAL A 59 1.63 -11.00 -2.57
N TYR A 60 1.39 -9.84 -1.98
CA TYR A 60 0.64 -9.69 -0.74
C TYR A 60 -0.67 -8.98 -1.01
N TRP A 61 -1.69 -9.24 -0.18
CA TRP A 61 -2.92 -8.48 -0.24
C TRP A 61 -2.69 -7.09 0.37
N SER A 62 -2.43 -6.10 -0.49
CA SER A 62 -2.26 -4.71 -0.09
C SER A 62 -3.59 -4.03 0.24
N HIS A 63 -3.59 -3.12 1.21
CA HIS A 63 -4.81 -2.45 1.70
C HIS A 63 -5.87 -3.46 2.16
N CYS A 64 -5.43 -4.57 2.75
CA CYS A 64 -6.29 -5.56 3.36
C CYS A 64 -7.07 -4.88 4.48
N GLY A 65 -8.40 -4.86 4.37
CA GLY A 65 -9.29 -4.16 5.28
C GLY A 65 -9.41 -2.65 5.05
N THR A 66 -8.33 -1.95 4.67
CA THR A 66 -8.36 -0.50 4.36
C THR A 66 -9.35 -0.16 3.23
N SER A 67 -9.35 -0.95 2.15
CA SER A 67 -10.29 -0.72 1.04
C SER A 67 -11.75 -0.96 1.44
N ARG A 68 -12.02 -1.95 2.32
CA ARG A 68 -13.37 -2.18 2.87
C ARG A 68 -13.78 -1.05 3.80
N THR A 69 -12.88 -0.63 4.69
CA THR A 69 -13.10 0.48 5.62
C THR A 69 -13.53 1.76 4.91
N ARG A 70 -12.90 2.08 3.75
CA ARG A 70 -13.14 3.33 3.04
C ARG A 70 -14.18 3.26 1.94
N ASN A 71 -14.32 2.10 1.27
CA ASN A 71 -15.06 1.99 0.01
C ASN A 71 -15.77 0.64 -0.15
N HIS A 72 -16.26 0.01 0.92
CA HIS A 72 -16.87 -1.34 0.84
C HIS A 72 -18.01 -1.43 -0.19
N GLU A 73 -18.85 -0.39 -0.32
CA GLU A 73 -19.93 -0.34 -1.31
C GLU A 73 -19.39 -0.39 -2.75
N LEU A 74 -18.36 0.41 -3.05
CA LEU A 74 -17.75 0.47 -4.38
C LEU A 74 -17.14 -0.87 -4.82
N ILE A 75 -16.56 -1.61 -3.88
CA ILE A 75 -15.94 -2.92 -4.15
C ILE A 75 -16.90 -4.10 -3.89
N GLY A 76 -18.16 -3.83 -3.55
CA GLY A 76 -19.22 -4.84 -3.41
C GLY A 76 -19.01 -5.83 -2.27
N VAL A 77 -18.49 -5.39 -1.12
CA VAL A 77 -18.26 -6.25 0.07
C VAL A 77 -18.94 -5.69 1.32
N PRO A 78 -19.17 -6.52 2.36
CA PRO A 78 -19.69 -6.04 3.64
C PRO A 78 -18.73 -5.05 4.34
N PRO A 79 -19.26 -4.08 5.11
CA PRO A 79 -18.45 -3.22 5.97
C PRO A 79 -17.81 -4.00 7.13
N LEU A 80 -16.74 -3.46 7.71
CA LEU A 80 -16.08 -4.03 8.89
C LEU A 80 -16.68 -3.39 10.16
N LYS A 81 -17.69 -4.03 10.76
CA LYS A 81 -18.42 -3.46 11.91
C LYS A 81 -17.89 -3.96 13.24
N THR A 82 -17.32 -5.15 13.26
CA THR A 82 -16.92 -5.87 14.46
C THR A 82 -15.51 -6.46 14.33
N TRP A 83 -14.94 -6.93 15.43
CA TRP A 83 -13.69 -7.68 15.40
C TRP A 83 -13.83 -9.03 14.70
N ASP A 84 -15.01 -9.64 14.73
CA ASP A 84 -15.29 -10.87 13.99
C ASP A 84 -15.21 -10.64 12.47
N ASP A 85 -15.56 -9.44 11.99
CA ASP A 85 -15.38 -9.08 10.58
C ASP A 85 -13.89 -8.97 10.18
N ILE A 86 -13.02 -8.53 11.11
CA ILE A 86 -11.56 -8.53 10.92
C ILE A 86 -11.02 -9.96 10.91
N THR A 87 -11.50 -10.82 11.82
CA THR A 87 -11.17 -12.25 11.82
C THR A 87 -11.62 -12.93 10.53
N ALA A 88 -12.84 -12.67 10.05
CA ALA A 88 -13.35 -13.21 8.80
C ALA A 88 -12.51 -12.75 7.60
N LEU A 89 -12.12 -11.47 7.57
CA LEU A 89 -11.20 -10.95 6.56
C LEU A 89 -9.83 -11.66 6.60
N GLY A 90 -9.29 -11.94 7.79
CA GLY A 90 -8.05 -12.71 7.93
C GLY A 90 -8.19 -14.14 7.37
N LYS A 91 -9.29 -14.83 7.67
CA LYS A 91 -9.56 -16.16 7.08
C LYS A 91 -9.67 -16.10 5.56
N GLU A 92 -10.32 -15.06 5.04
CA GLU A 92 -10.42 -14.85 3.59
C GLU A 92 -9.06 -14.65 2.92
N VAL A 93 -8.07 -14.04 3.59
CA VAL A 93 -6.69 -13.95 3.08
C VAL A 93 -6.13 -15.35 2.82
N VAL A 94 -6.31 -16.27 3.78
CA VAL A 94 -5.86 -17.67 3.67
C VAL A 94 -6.65 -18.41 2.60
N ASP A 95 -7.98 -18.31 2.62
CA ASP A 95 -8.88 -19.00 1.68
C ASP A 95 -8.61 -18.60 0.22
N ARG A 96 -8.19 -17.36 -0.02
CA ARG A 96 -7.79 -16.85 -1.35
C ARG A 96 -6.35 -17.20 -1.73
N GLY A 97 -5.63 -17.91 -0.89
CA GLY A 97 -4.27 -18.38 -1.14
C GLY A 97 -3.18 -17.30 -1.02
N PHE A 98 -3.48 -16.17 -0.38
CA PHE A 98 -2.43 -15.19 -0.10
C PHE A 98 -1.56 -15.69 1.05
N THR A 99 -0.26 -15.54 0.87
CA THR A 99 0.73 -15.89 1.89
C THR A 99 1.23 -14.66 2.66
N ALA A 100 0.70 -13.47 2.36
CA ALA A 100 1.04 -12.22 3.01
C ALA A 100 -0.09 -11.19 2.87
N LEU A 101 -0.27 -10.34 3.88
CA LEU A 101 -1.18 -9.19 3.83
C LEU A 101 -0.50 -7.91 4.32
N LYS A 102 -1.02 -6.77 3.90
CA LYS A 102 -0.69 -5.47 4.47
C LYS A 102 -1.94 -4.71 4.85
N THR A 103 -2.03 -4.29 6.10
CA THR A 103 -3.08 -3.41 6.62
C THR A 103 -2.52 -2.05 7.00
N ASN A 104 -3.40 -1.06 7.13
CA ASN A 104 -3.15 0.17 7.87
C ASN A 104 -3.77 0.04 9.28
N ILE A 105 -3.74 1.12 10.05
CA ILE A 105 -4.46 1.18 11.32
C ILE A 105 -5.94 1.45 11.01
N ILE A 106 -6.73 0.36 11.01
CA ILE A 106 -8.19 0.40 10.83
C ILE A 106 -8.89 -0.02 12.12
N ALA A 107 -10.10 0.49 12.35
CA ALA A 107 -10.95 0.10 13.47
C ALA A 107 -12.32 -0.33 12.94
N PRO A 108 -12.81 -1.52 13.31
CA PRO A 108 -14.18 -1.89 12.99
C PRO A 108 -15.18 -0.99 13.72
N GLY A 109 -16.32 -0.72 13.09
CA GLY A 109 -17.38 0.11 13.66
C GLY A 109 -18.46 0.48 12.63
N ASP A 110 -19.37 1.37 13.02
CA ASP A 110 -20.39 1.92 12.12
C ASP A 110 -20.40 3.46 12.24
N PRO A 111 -19.62 4.19 11.41
CA PRO A 111 -18.76 3.68 10.35
C PRO A 111 -17.43 3.11 10.86
N ALA A 112 -16.84 2.18 10.09
CA ALA A 112 -15.46 1.74 10.28
C ALA A 112 -14.50 2.92 10.08
N GLN A 113 -13.38 2.92 10.82
CA GLN A 113 -12.44 4.05 10.82
C GLN A 113 -11.08 3.65 10.28
N HIS A 114 -10.43 4.59 9.58
CA HIS A 114 -9.05 4.49 9.14
C HIS A 114 -8.25 5.63 9.78
N PHE A 115 -7.15 5.32 10.47
CA PHE A 115 -6.28 6.33 11.06
C PHE A 115 -5.60 7.13 9.95
N GLY A 116 -5.84 8.45 9.90
CA GLY A 116 -5.45 9.28 8.76
C GLY A 116 -4.62 10.53 9.09
N ALA A 117 -4.25 10.75 10.36
CA ALA A 117 -3.74 12.03 10.88
C ALA A 117 -2.57 12.65 10.10
N GLY A 118 -1.72 11.77 9.53
CA GLY A 118 -0.55 12.16 8.71
C GLY A 118 -0.85 12.72 7.33
N PHE A 119 -2.08 12.57 6.83
CA PHE A 119 -2.52 13.09 5.53
C PHE A 119 -3.50 14.25 5.64
N GLY A 120 -3.56 14.87 6.82
CA GLY A 120 -4.54 15.88 7.17
C GLY A 120 -5.40 15.43 8.34
N GLY A 121 -5.99 16.40 9.04
CA GLY A 121 -6.78 16.16 10.24
C GLY A 121 -7.16 17.47 10.92
N GLY A 122 -7.91 17.34 12.02
CA GLY A 122 -8.22 18.48 12.88
C GLY A 122 -7.01 18.96 13.68
N ARG A 123 -7.25 19.96 14.53
CA ARG A 123 -6.23 20.50 15.44
C ARG A 123 -5.60 19.37 16.27
N GLY A 124 -4.27 19.32 16.28
CA GLY A 124 -3.51 18.33 17.04
C GLY A 124 -3.08 17.09 16.25
N SER A 125 -3.29 17.03 14.92
CA SER A 125 -2.79 15.91 14.10
C SER A 125 -1.35 16.08 13.61
N THR A 126 -0.75 17.26 13.80
CA THR A 126 0.57 17.63 13.24
C THR A 126 1.76 17.22 14.10
N ASP A 127 1.54 16.96 15.39
CA ASP A 127 2.60 16.48 16.28
C ASP A 127 3.03 15.05 15.92
N GLN A 128 2.10 14.25 15.39
CA GLN A 128 2.28 12.87 14.91
C GLN A 128 2.82 11.95 16.02
N VAL A 129 2.27 12.11 17.23
CA VAL A 129 2.59 11.28 18.38
C VAL A 129 1.66 10.06 18.48
N VAL A 130 2.14 8.98 19.08
CA VAL A 130 1.32 7.78 19.35
C VAL A 130 0.85 7.75 20.81
N THR A 131 -0.46 7.65 21.01
CA THR A 131 -1.04 7.50 22.35
C THR A 131 -1.01 6.03 22.79
N LYS A 132 -1.10 5.78 24.10
CA LYS A 132 -1.23 4.41 24.64
C LYS A 132 -2.47 3.69 24.10
N GLY A 133 -3.54 4.42 23.79
CA GLY A 133 -4.75 3.85 23.21
C GLY A 133 -4.53 3.35 21.77
N VAL A 134 -3.82 4.13 20.96
CA VAL A 134 -3.46 3.73 19.59
C VAL A 134 -2.54 2.50 19.62
N LEU A 135 -1.56 2.44 20.52
CA LEU A 135 -0.69 1.25 20.68
C LEU A 135 -1.50 -0.02 20.98
N ARG A 136 -2.39 0.01 21.98
CA ARG A 136 -3.27 -1.13 22.30
C ARG A 136 -4.19 -1.52 21.14
N HIS A 137 -4.65 -0.54 20.37
CA HIS A 137 -5.47 -0.79 19.19
C HIS A 137 -4.69 -1.49 18.08
N ILE A 138 -3.46 -1.05 17.81
CA ILE A 138 -2.56 -1.70 16.85
C ILE A 138 -2.30 -3.15 17.28
N GLU A 139 -1.96 -3.37 18.55
CA GLU A 139 -1.74 -4.70 19.11
C GLU A 139 -2.97 -5.60 18.91
N LYS A 140 -4.16 -5.09 19.24
CA LYS A 140 -5.42 -5.83 19.02
C LYS A 140 -5.66 -6.14 17.54
N LEU A 141 -5.42 -5.18 16.64
CA LEU A 141 -5.61 -5.36 15.20
C LEU A 141 -4.68 -6.42 14.62
N ILE A 142 -3.38 -6.32 14.92
CA ILE A 142 -2.38 -7.27 14.42
C ILE A 142 -2.56 -8.63 15.07
N GLY A 143 -2.89 -8.69 16.36
CA GLY A 143 -3.24 -9.93 17.06
C GLY A 143 -4.45 -10.61 16.44
N THR A 144 -5.53 -9.87 16.15
CA THR A 144 -6.73 -10.43 15.50
C THR A 144 -6.42 -11.01 14.12
N PHE A 145 -5.59 -10.32 13.32
CA PHE A 145 -5.13 -10.88 12.04
C PHE A 145 -4.27 -12.12 12.25
N ARG A 146 -3.31 -12.10 13.17
CA ARG A 146 -2.43 -13.24 13.47
C ARG A 146 -3.24 -14.48 13.87
N ASP A 147 -4.20 -14.34 14.76
CA ASP A 147 -5.08 -15.43 15.19
C ASP A 147 -5.88 -16.00 14.02
N ALA A 148 -6.31 -15.14 13.09
CA ALA A 148 -7.12 -15.54 11.93
C ALA A 148 -6.29 -16.20 10.80
N VAL A 149 -5.08 -15.72 10.55
CA VAL A 149 -4.24 -16.16 9.41
C VAL A 149 -3.27 -17.30 9.76
N GLY A 150 -3.12 -17.63 11.05
CA GLY A 150 -2.15 -18.62 11.51
C GLY A 150 -0.70 -18.10 11.51
N PRO A 151 0.29 -18.94 11.86
CA PRO A 151 1.68 -18.50 12.07
C PRO A 151 2.46 -18.19 10.78
N ASP A 152 2.06 -18.77 9.64
CA ASP A 152 2.88 -18.79 8.42
C ASP A 152 2.60 -17.63 7.44
N VAL A 153 1.47 -16.96 7.59
CA VAL A 153 1.13 -15.79 6.75
C VAL A 153 1.87 -14.55 7.27
N ASP A 154 2.56 -13.85 6.38
CA ASP A 154 3.25 -12.59 6.72
C ASP A 154 2.23 -11.46 6.91
N ILE A 155 2.46 -10.62 7.93
CA ILE A 155 1.62 -9.46 8.24
C ILE A 155 2.48 -8.20 8.20
N ASN A 156 2.14 -7.27 7.32
CA ASN A 156 2.75 -5.96 7.23
C ASN A 156 1.80 -4.90 7.79
N LEU A 157 2.30 -4.05 8.69
CA LEU A 157 1.61 -2.85 9.15
C LEU A 157 2.19 -1.61 8.44
N ASP A 158 1.37 -0.92 7.67
CA ASP A 158 1.76 0.33 7.00
C ASP A 158 1.34 1.54 7.85
N LEU A 159 2.34 2.25 8.37
CA LEU A 159 2.17 3.45 9.19
C LEU A 159 2.13 4.75 8.38
N ASN A 160 2.36 4.67 7.06
CA ASN A 160 2.47 5.82 6.18
C ASN A 160 3.32 6.96 6.78
N PHE A 161 2.72 8.15 6.92
CA PHE A 161 3.34 9.34 7.51
C PHE A 161 2.58 9.75 8.78
N HIS A 162 1.99 8.80 9.50
CA HIS A 162 1.14 9.08 10.65
C HIS A 162 1.90 9.45 11.93
N PHE A 163 3.17 9.06 12.01
CA PHE A 163 3.95 9.10 13.24
C PHE A 163 5.34 9.68 13.00
N LYS A 164 5.87 10.42 13.99
CA LYS A 164 7.31 10.73 14.06
C LYS A 164 8.10 9.50 14.47
N THR A 165 9.42 9.57 14.30
CA THR A 165 10.34 8.47 14.61
C THR A 165 10.15 7.88 16.02
N GLU A 166 9.96 8.71 17.05
CA GLU A 166 9.71 8.22 18.43
C GLU A 166 8.48 7.31 18.51
N ALA A 167 7.39 7.69 17.84
CA ALA A 167 6.17 6.92 17.82
C ALA A 167 6.32 5.63 16.99
N CYS A 168 7.06 5.67 15.88
CA CYS A 168 7.41 4.46 15.12
C CYS A 168 8.21 3.46 15.96
N LEU A 169 9.19 3.94 16.74
CA LEU A 169 9.99 3.09 17.65
C LEU A 169 9.16 2.44 18.76
N ARG A 170 8.06 3.06 19.17
CA ARG A 170 7.15 2.49 20.17
C ARG A 170 6.14 1.51 19.59
N ILE A 171 5.93 1.53 18.27
CA ILE A 171 5.03 0.61 17.56
C ILE A 171 5.76 -0.68 17.16
N ALA A 172 7.04 -0.57 16.80
CA ALA A 172 7.91 -1.70 16.43
C ALA A 172 8.16 -2.66 17.61
#